data_AF-A0A9D7FVJ8-F1
#
_entry.id   AF-A0A9D7FVJ8-F1
#
_cell.length_a   1.000
_cell.length_b   1.000
_cell.length_c   1.000
_cell.angle_alpha   90.00
_cell.angle_beta   90.00
_cell.angle_gamma   90.00
#
_symmetry.space_group_name_H-M   'P 1'
#
loop_
_entity.id
_entity.type
_entity.pdbx_description
1 polymer ?
#
loop_
_entity_poly.entity_id
_entity_poly.type
_entity_poly.pdbx_seq_one_letter_code
_entity_poly.pdbx_strand_id
1 'polypeptide(L)' 'MKGLDPASKYQVWNSNQEGMENHFGAELMGSGVLVSLPEKASTVVIQYRVVK' A
#
# COMPACT_ATOMS: atom_id res chain seq x y z
N MET A 1 -0.04 -4.35 6.83
CA MET A 1 -1.50 -4.10 6.96
C MET A 1 -2.16 -5.35 7.56
N LYS A 2 -3.37 -5.30 8.13
CA LYS A 2 -4.02 -6.50 8.73
C LYS A 2 -5.47 -6.63 8.25
N GLY A 3 -5.96 -7.87 8.16
CA GLY A 3 -7.36 -8.16 7.81
C GLY A 3 -7.70 -8.05 6.32
N LEU A 4 -6.71 -8.17 5.43
CA LEU A 4 -6.94 -8.25 3.99
C LEU A 4 -7.24 -9.70 3.58
N ASP A 5 -7.94 -9.89 2.46
CA ASP A 5 -8.05 -11.20 1.84
C ASP A 5 -6.71 -11.53 1.16
N PRO A 6 -6.01 -12.62 1.53
CA PRO A 6 -4.71 -12.94 0.99
C PRO A 6 -4.69 -13.20 -0.52
N ALA A 7 -5.81 -13.68 -1.09
CA ALA A 7 -5.91 -14.03 -2.51
C ALA A 7 -6.35 -12.84 -3.38
N SER A 8 -6.90 -11.78 -2.79
CA SER A 8 -7.35 -10.60 -3.50
C SER A 8 -6.19 -9.71 -3.95
N LYS A 9 -6.37 -9.05 -5.10
CA LYS A 9 -5.45 -8.03 -5.62
C LYS A 9 -5.88 -6.65 -5.16
N TYR A 10 -4.90 -5.86 -4.74
CA TYR A 10 -5.10 -4.51 -4.22
C TYR A 10 -4.29 -3.52 -5.03
N GLN A 11 -4.91 -2.39 -5.38
CA GLN A 11 -4.20 -1.20 -5.81
C GLN A 11 -3.89 -0.34 -4.60
N VAL A 12 -2.62 0.00 -4.43
CA VAL A 12 -2.10 0.78 -3.31
C VAL A 12 -1.51 2.09 -3.85
N TRP A 13 -1.85 3.19 -3.20
CA TRP A 13 -1.30 4.51 -3.46
C TRP A 13 -0.76 5.08 -2.14
N ASN A 14 0.32 5.86 -2.24
CA ASN A 14 0.84 6.62 -1.10
C ASN A 14 1.09 8.07 -1.51
N SER A 15 1.01 8.99 -0.56
CA SER A 15 1.09 10.45 -0.80
C SER A 15 2.39 10.94 -1.41
N ASN A 16 3.44 10.11 -1.42
CA ASN A 16 4.78 10.47 -1.88
C ASN A 16 5.19 9.72 -3.18
N GLN A 17 4.28 8.95 -3.77
CA GLN A 17 4.51 8.25 -5.04
C GLN A 17 3.54 8.69 -6.12
N GLU A 18 4.02 8.65 -7.37
CA GLU A 18 3.17 8.80 -8.54
C GLU A 18 2.59 7.43 -8.94
N GLY A 19 1.27 7.41 -9.20
CA GLY A 19 0.59 6.20 -9.66
C GLY A 19 0.26 5.20 -8.57
N MET A 20 -0.49 4.16 -8.96
CA MET A 20 -0.92 3.08 -8.07
C MET A 20 -0.13 1.81 -8.38
N GLU A 21 0.31 1.12 -7.33
CA GLU A 21 0.97 -0.17 -7.43
C GLU A 21 0.00 -1.31 -7.11
N ASN A 22 0.24 -2.49 -7.69
CA ASN A 22 -0.60 -3.66 -7.48
C ASN A 22 0.11 -4.67 -6.58
N HIS A 23 -0.54 -5.08 -5.50
CA HIS A 23 -0.04 -6.10 -4.58
C HIS A 23 -1.11 -7.13 -4.24
N PHE A 24 -0.70 -8.33 -3.87
CA PHE A 24 -1.62 -9.29 -3.27
C PHE A 24 -1.82 -8.99 -1.78
N GLY A 25 -3.01 -9.32 -1.26
CA GLY A 25 -3.29 -9.15 0.17
C GLY A 25 -2.28 -9.90 1.05
N ALA A 26 -1.82 -11.08 0.62
CA ALA A 26 -0.80 -11.85 1.33
C ALA A 26 0.53 -11.08 1.47
N GLU A 27 0.96 -10.39 0.43
CA GLU A 27 2.17 -9.57 0.40
C GLU A 27 2.05 -8.37 1.35
N LEU A 28 0.95 -7.64 1.27
CA LEU A 28 0.68 -6.47 2.11
C LEU A 28 0.53 -6.81 3.60
N MET A 29 0.10 -8.03 3.91
CA MET A 29 0.02 -8.53 5.27
C MET A 29 1.36 -9.02 5.80
N GLY A 30 2.16 -9.70 4.97
CA GLY A 30 3.46 -10.23 5.36
C GLY A 30 4.55 -9.15 5.44
N SER A 31 4.66 -8.31 4.42
CA SER A 31 5.76 -7.36 4.24
C SER A 31 5.35 -5.89 4.41
N GLY A 32 4.05 -5.58 4.32
CA GLY A 32 3.56 -4.21 4.38
C GLY A 32 3.71 -3.45 3.06
N VAL A 33 3.81 -2.13 3.14
CA VAL A 33 4.00 -1.21 2.00
C VAL A 33 5.29 -0.44 2.25
N LEU A 34 6.19 -0.44 1.28
CA LEU A 34 7.37 0.41 1.33
C LEU A 34 6.98 1.84 1.00
N VAL A 35 7.46 2.79 1.81
CA VAL A 35 7.19 4.21 1.60
C VAL A 35 8.47 5.01 1.78
N SER A 36 8.79 5.85 0.80
CA SER A 36 9.83 6.86 0.95
C SER A 36 9.28 8.07 1.70
N LEU A 37 9.88 8.40 2.82
CA LEU A 37 9.59 9.61 3.59
C LEU A 37 10.58 10.72 3.18
N PRO A 38 10.11 11.83 2.59
CA PRO A 38 10.93 13.03 2.42
C PRO A 38 11.47 13.52 3.76
N GLU A 39 12.66 14.10 3.78
CA GLU A 39 13.34 14.57 5.00
C GLU A 39 12.49 15.54 5.86
N LYS A 40 11.56 16.26 5.22
CA LYS A 40 10.65 17.23 5.89
C LYS A 40 9.26 16.66 6.19
N ALA A 41 8.97 15.42 5.85
CA ALA A 41 7.67 14.80 6.07
C ALA A 41 7.64 14.01 7.37
N SER A 42 6.63 14.26 8.20
CA SER A 42 6.36 13.50 9.43
C SER A 42 5.16 12.55 9.30
N THR A 43 4.45 12.57 8.18
CA THR A 43 3.24 11.78 7.95
C THR A 43 3.15 11.35 6.48
N VAL A 44 2.65 10.13 6.26
CA VAL A 44 2.32 9.58 4.95
C VAL A 44 0.88 9.09 4.99
N VAL A 45 0.13 9.36 3.92
CA VAL A 45 -1.18 8.75 3.71
C VAL A 45 -1.02 7.56 2.78
N ILE A 46 -1.55 6.41 3.19
CA ILE A 46 -1.64 5.20 2.35
C ILE A 46 -3.12 4.93 2.11
N GLN A 47 -3.50 4.78 0.85
CA GLN A 47 -4.84 4.38 0.43
C GLN A 47 -4.75 3.09 -0.37
N TYR A 48 -5.76 2.24 -0.23
CA TYR A 48 -5.82 1.00 -0.99
C TYR A 48 -7.26 0.67 -1.38
N ARG A 49 -7.41 -0.04 -2.49
CA ARG A 49 -8.69 -0.60 -2.95
C ARG A 49 -8.51 -2.02 -3.46
N VAL A 50 -9.52 -2.87 -3.24
CA VAL A 50 -9.62 -4.15 -3.96
C VAL A 50 -9.87 -3.87 -5.43
N VAL A 51 -9.19 -4.62 -6.29
CA VAL A 51 -9.44 -4.64 -7.73
C VAL A 51 -9.90 -6.05 -8.10
N LYS A 52 -11.05 -6.12 -8.79
CA LYS A 52 -11.60 -7.38 -9.32
C LYS A 52 -10.91 -7.78 -10.61
#